data_AF-A0A2S1YT90-F1
#
_entry.id   AF-A0A2S1YT90-F1
#
_cell.length_a   1.000
_cell.length_b   1.000
_cell.length_c   1.000
_cell.angle_alpha   90.00
_cell.angle_beta   90.00
_cell.angle_gamma   90.00
#
_symmetry.space_group_name_H-M   'P 1'
#
loop_
_entity.id
_entity.type
_entity.pdbx_description
1 polymer ?
#
loop_
_entity_poly.entity_id
_entity_poly.type
_entity_poly.pdbx_seq_one_letter_code
_entity_poly.pdbx_strand_id
1 'polypeptide(L)'
;MREINCPYYWDCGKNFNPSEMKKDDFEFLKSATEKKITFMFLHCPKCKRRYKFDTVKWEADEFGFSDPNIVVEKKKKTTKQLMAILNKAKIEIPTPYLEYLIKENFNPKVSVFVDEDDFNLYNLNELCEKVNVDGKSNLRIRELKGYVDSLKEIIEETPKRKKAHQFTLDELSNCLTIGYENTRILFIDNRDNNSLWIFHSDGGDTFEITSMKLDKIIVRKNKPDRADLQSVSTKHIDKERAKNYEN
;
A
#
# COMPACT_ATOMS: atom_id res chain seq x y z
N MET A 1 -2.02 -46.87 -6.82
CA MET A 1 -2.21 -45.57 -6.12
C MET A 1 -3.39 -44.88 -6.75
N ARG A 2 -4.13 -44.06 -5.98
CA ARG A 2 -5.27 -43.29 -6.50
C ARG A 2 -4.78 -42.07 -7.30
N GLU A 3 -5.64 -41.46 -8.10
CA GLU A 3 -5.34 -40.19 -8.76
C GLU A 3 -5.11 -39.07 -7.73
N ILE A 4 -4.37 -38.05 -8.13
CA ILE A 4 -4.10 -36.85 -7.33
C ILE A 4 -4.65 -35.65 -8.08
N ASN A 5 -5.35 -34.78 -7.35
CA ASN A 5 -5.79 -33.49 -7.87
C ASN A 5 -4.74 -32.42 -7.55
N CYS A 6 -4.39 -31.59 -8.54
CA CYS A 6 -3.57 -30.41 -8.29
C CYS A 6 -4.35 -29.39 -7.47
N PRO A 7 -3.86 -28.94 -6.30
CA PRO A 7 -4.66 -28.09 -5.40
C PRO A 7 -4.82 -26.65 -5.89
N TYR A 8 -4.05 -26.22 -6.89
CA TYR A 8 -4.16 -24.89 -7.48
C TYR A 8 -5.29 -24.84 -8.50
N TYR A 9 -6.55 -24.78 -8.06
CA TYR A 9 -7.73 -24.77 -8.94
C TYR A 9 -7.78 -23.57 -9.89
N TRP A 10 -7.24 -22.44 -9.45
CA TRP A 10 -7.17 -21.19 -10.20
C TRP A 10 -6.09 -21.17 -11.30
N ASP A 11 -5.14 -22.12 -11.28
CA ASP A 11 -4.04 -22.21 -12.26
C ASP A 11 -4.08 -23.50 -13.07
N CYS A 12 -4.33 -24.62 -12.39
CA CYS A 12 -4.23 -25.96 -12.95
C CYS A 12 -5.48 -26.78 -12.65
N GLY A 13 -5.73 -27.13 -11.38
CA GLY A 13 -6.89 -27.92 -10.95
C GLY A 13 -7.08 -29.29 -11.63
N LYS A 14 -6.06 -29.78 -12.36
CA LYS A 14 -6.17 -31.02 -13.14
C LYS A 14 -5.86 -32.22 -12.25
N ASN A 15 -6.64 -33.28 -12.46
CA ASN A 15 -6.32 -34.62 -11.99
C ASN A 15 -5.20 -35.24 -12.83
N PHE A 16 -4.38 -36.06 -12.20
CA PHE A 16 -3.35 -36.82 -12.88
C PHE A 16 -3.02 -38.10 -12.11
N ASN A 17 -2.50 -39.09 -12.83
CA ASN A 17 -2.00 -40.32 -12.23
C ASN A 17 -0.60 -40.09 -11.64
N PRO A 18 -0.28 -40.64 -10.46
CA PRO A 18 1.06 -40.53 -9.87
C PRO A 18 2.21 -40.97 -10.78
N SER A 19 1.96 -41.91 -11.70
CA SER A 19 2.95 -42.35 -12.70
C SER A 19 3.33 -41.28 -13.73
N GLU A 20 2.55 -40.21 -13.85
CA GLU A 20 2.85 -39.06 -14.72
C GLU A 20 3.85 -38.08 -14.09
N MET A 21 4.14 -38.22 -12.78
CA MET A 21 5.12 -37.40 -12.07
C MET A 21 6.54 -37.64 -12.58
N LYS A 22 7.46 -36.74 -12.22
CA LYS A 22 8.90 -37.03 -12.36
C LYS A 22 9.24 -38.28 -11.54
N LYS A 23 10.19 -39.06 -12.03
CA LYS A 23 10.62 -40.33 -11.41
C LYS A 23 10.93 -40.17 -9.91
N ASP A 24 11.64 -39.11 -9.55
CA ASP A 24 12.02 -38.85 -8.15
C ASP A 24 10.81 -38.58 -7.25
N ASP A 25 9.85 -37.76 -7.71
CA ASP A 25 8.60 -37.49 -6.98
C ASP A 25 7.75 -38.75 -6.84
N PHE A 26 7.70 -39.59 -7.89
CA PHE A 26 6.93 -40.84 -7.86
C PHE A 26 7.51 -41.88 -6.90
N GLU A 27 8.84 -42.08 -6.92
CA GLU A 27 9.52 -42.99 -5.99
C GLU A 27 9.44 -42.47 -4.55
N PHE A 28 9.52 -41.15 -4.35
CA PHE A 28 9.32 -40.54 -3.04
C PHE A 28 7.89 -40.75 -2.53
N LEU A 29 6.88 -40.58 -3.38
CA LEU A 29 5.48 -40.86 -3.05
C LEU A 29 5.22 -42.32 -2.68
N LYS A 30 5.85 -43.28 -3.37
CA LYS A 30 5.78 -44.71 -2.98
C LYS A 30 6.30 -44.94 -1.57
N SER A 31 7.53 -44.51 -1.29
CA SER A 31 8.13 -44.69 0.02
C SER A 31 7.33 -43.97 1.11
N ALA A 32 6.83 -42.76 0.81
CA ALA A 32 6.02 -41.98 1.74
C ALA A 32 4.68 -42.65 2.06
N THR A 33 4.05 -43.28 1.06
CA THR A 33 2.79 -44.02 1.24
C THR A 33 2.98 -45.25 2.13
N GLU A 34 4.06 -46.02 1.91
CA GLU A 34 4.40 -47.18 2.75
C GLU A 34 4.68 -46.76 4.20
N LYS A 35 5.33 -45.61 4.39
CA LYS A 35 5.68 -45.05 5.70
C LYS A 35 4.57 -44.20 6.34
N LYS A 36 3.41 -44.07 5.70
CA LYS A 36 2.27 -43.26 6.16
C LYS A 36 2.67 -41.80 6.49
N ILE A 37 3.50 -41.19 5.65
CA ILE A 37 3.92 -39.80 5.84
C ILE A 37 2.74 -38.86 5.57
N THR A 38 2.38 -38.05 6.56
CA THR A 38 1.25 -37.09 6.47
C THR A 38 1.66 -35.73 5.92
N PHE A 39 2.96 -35.52 5.67
CA PHE A 39 3.47 -34.25 5.18
C PHE A 39 4.65 -34.45 4.23
N MET A 40 4.45 -34.13 2.96
CA MET A 40 5.51 -34.13 1.96
C MET A 40 5.26 -33.06 0.90
N PHE A 41 6.29 -32.76 0.11
CA PHE A 41 6.17 -31.89 -1.06
C PHE A 41 6.29 -32.69 -2.33
N LEU A 42 5.40 -32.42 -3.29
CA LEU A 42 5.37 -33.04 -4.61
C LEU A 42 5.21 -31.96 -5.68
N HIS A 43 5.59 -32.27 -6.92
CA HIS A 43 5.36 -31.37 -8.05
C HIS A 43 4.23 -31.88 -8.94
N CYS A 44 3.37 -30.97 -9.39
CA CYS A 44 2.34 -31.31 -10.36
C CYS A 44 3.00 -31.58 -11.72
N PRO A 45 2.74 -32.71 -12.39
CA PRO A 45 3.33 -32.98 -13.69
C PRO A 45 2.80 -32.03 -14.79
N LYS A 46 1.61 -31.44 -14.59
CA LYS A 46 0.95 -30.54 -15.54
C LYS A 46 1.46 -29.10 -15.43
N CYS A 47 1.41 -28.48 -14.26
CA CYS A 47 1.81 -27.08 -14.07
C CYS A 47 3.18 -26.89 -13.39
N LYS A 48 3.87 -27.98 -13.02
CA LYS A 48 5.20 -27.99 -12.36
C LYS A 48 5.25 -27.34 -10.97
N ARG A 49 4.16 -26.77 -10.48
CA ARG A 49 4.08 -26.19 -9.14
C ARG A 49 4.24 -27.25 -8.06
N ARG A 50 4.89 -26.85 -6.98
CA ARG A 50 5.03 -27.65 -5.76
C ARG A 50 3.79 -27.48 -4.88
N TYR A 51 3.36 -28.56 -4.25
CA TYR A 51 2.23 -28.56 -3.32
C TYR A 51 2.51 -29.50 -2.14
N LYS A 52 1.75 -29.36 -1.05
CA LYS A 52 1.80 -30.26 0.10
C LYS A 52 0.90 -31.47 -0.15
N PHE A 53 1.32 -32.64 0.28
CA PHE A 53 0.54 -33.86 0.14
C PHE A 53 0.54 -34.67 1.43
N ASP A 54 -0.63 -35.22 1.78
CA ASP A 54 -0.82 -36.16 2.89
C ASP A 54 -1.13 -37.53 2.31
N THR A 55 -0.25 -38.53 2.51
CA THR A 55 -0.45 -39.88 1.95
C THR A 55 -1.49 -40.71 2.71
N VAL A 56 -1.85 -40.32 3.93
CA VAL A 56 -2.85 -41.00 4.76
C VAL A 56 -4.24 -40.53 4.37
N LYS A 57 -4.46 -39.21 4.30
CA LYS A 57 -5.73 -38.63 3.82
C LYS A 57 -5.87 -38.74 2.30
N TRP A 58 -4.75 -38.80 1.60
CA TRP A 58 -4.67 -38.73 0.14
C TRP A 58 -5.20 -37.40 -0.41
N GLU A 59 -4.75 -36.32 0.23
CA GLU A 59 -5.19 -34.95 -0.07
C GLU A 59 -3.99 -34.07 -0.40
N ALA A 60 -4.18 -33.15 -1.33
CA ALA A 60 -3.20 -32.16 -1.74
C ALA A 60 -3.66 -30.77 -1.27
N ASP A 61 -2.72 -30.01 -0.71
CA ASP A 61 -2.94 -28.63 -0.25
C ASP A 61 -1.99 -27.66 -0.97
N GLU A 62 -2.49 -26.46 -1.25
CA GLU A 62 -1.69 -25.38 -1.83
C GLU A 62 -0.49 -25.02 -0.94
N PHE A 63 0.65 -24.67 -1.56
CA PHE A 63 1.84 -24.26 -0.81
C PHE A 63 2.73 -23.26 -1.56
N GLY A 64 2.87 -22.08 -0.97
CA GLY A 64 3.81 -21.05 -1.44
C GLY A 64 3.28 -20.17 -2.56
N PHE A 65 2.08 -20.46 -3.08
CA PHE A 65 1.38 -19.60 -4.03
C PHE A 65 -0.05 -19.36 -3.52
N SER A 66 -0.52 -18.14 -3.69
CA SER A 66 -1.89 -17.73 -3.36
C SER A 66 -2.65 -17.46 -4.66
N ASP A 67 -3.95 -17.73 -4.65
CA ASP A 67 -4.82 -17.37 -5.77
C ASP A 67 -4.76 -15.85 -6.01
N PRO A 68 -4.30 -15.39 -7.19
CA PRO A 68 -4.23 -13.96 -7.49
C PRO A 68 -5.61 -13.30 -7.55
N ASN A 69 -6.69 -14.08 -7.68
CA ASN A 69 -8.06 -13.57 -7.76
C ASN A 69 -8.73 -13.47 -6.38
N ILE A 70 -8.14 -14.04 -5.33
CA ILE A 70 -8.63 -13.87 -3.96
C ILE A 70 -8.02 -12.59 -3.39
N VAL A 71 -8.85 -11.55 -3.30
CA VAL A 71 -8.52 -10.37 -2.47
C VAL A 71 -8.58 -10.83 -1.02
N VAL A 72 -7.42 -11.17 -0.45
CA VAL A 72 -7.33 -11.44 0.99
C VAL A 72 -7.56 -10.12 1.71
N GLU A 73 -8.79 -9.86 2.14
CA GLU A 73 -9.09 -8.73 3.01
C GLU A 73 -8.30 -8.92 4.31
N LYS A 74 -7.19 -8.18 4.44
CA LYS A 74 -6.46 -8.12 5.71
C LYS A 74 -7.45 -7.63 6.77
N LYS A 75 -7.73 -8.48 7.76
CA LYS A 75 -8.59 -8.12 8.90
C LYS A 75 -8.07 -6.81 9.50
N LYS A 76 -8.85 -5.73 9.35
CA LYS A 76 -8.46 -4.39 9.81
C LYS A 76 -8.19 -4.44 11.33
N LYS A 77 -7.06 -3.88 11.75
CA LYS A 77 -6.72 -3.78 13.17
C LYS A 77 -7.63 -2.74 13.81
N THR A 78 -7.98 -2.97 15.07
CA THR A 78 -8.69 -1.97 15.86
C THR A 78 -7.79 -0.77 16.15
N THR A 79 -8.37 0.41 16.37
CA THR A 79 -7.62 1.63 16.75
C THR A 79 -6.71 1.38 17.95
N LYS A 80 -7.17 0.62 18.97
CA LYS A 80 -6.36 0.26 20.14
C LYS A 80 -5.10 -0.53 19.76
N GLN A 81 -5.21 -1.48 18.83
CA GLN A 81 -4.07 -2.24 18.33
C GLN A 81 -3.11 -1.38 17.50
N LEU A 82 -3.64 -0.47 16.68
CA LEU A 82 -2.84 0.46 15.89
C LEU A 82 -2.06 1.42 16.79
N MET A 83 -2.69 1.98 17.83
CA MET A 83 -2.02 2.81 18.83
C MET A 83 -0.92 2.05 19.56
N ALA A 84 -1.12 0.77 19.89
CA ALA A 84 -0.08 -0.05 20.50
C ALA A 84 1.14 -0.25 19.57
N ILE A 85 0.92 -0.35 18.26
CA ILE A 85 1.99 -0.42 17.26
C ILE A 85 2.79 0.88 17.24
N LEU A 86 2.10 2.03 17.16
CA LEU A 86 2.74 3.35 17.15
C LEU A 86 3.53 3.62 18.44
N ASN A 87 2.94 3.31 19.61
CA ASN A 87 3.60 3.47 20.90
C ASN A 87 4.84 2.59 21.03
N LYS A 88 4.77 1.33 20.60
CA LYS A 88 5.93 0.42 20.60
C LYS A 88 7.06 0.94 19.71
N ALA A 89 6.71 1.58 18.59
CA ALA A 89 7.66 2.19 17.68
C ALA A 89 8.11 3.60 18.09
N LYS A 90 7.60 4.14 19.21
CA LYS A 90 7.85 5.51 19.70
C LYS A 90 7.53 6.57 18.62
N ILE A 91 6.37 6.43 18.00
CA ILE A 91 5.89 7.33 16.95
C ILE A 91 4.77 8.19 17.52
N GLU A 92 4.99 9.50 17.51
CA GLU A 92 4.02 10.49 17.97
C GLU A 92 3.42 11.19 16.74
N ILE A 93 2.14 10.93 16.47
CA ILE A 93 1.39 11.61 15.42
C ILE A 93 0.78 12.88 16.03
N PRO A 94 0.82 14.04 15.35
CA PRO A 94 0.14 15.24 15.83
C PRO A 94 -1.32 14.94 16.17
N THR A 95 -1.74 15.23 17.40
CA THR A 95 -3.07 14.86 17.93
C THR A 95 -4.23 15.28 17.01
N PRO A 96 -4.26 16.51 16.45
CA PRO A 96 -5.34 16.91 15.55
C PRO A 96 -5.44 16.03 14.29
N TYR A 97 -4.31 15.51 13.80
CA TYR A 97 -4.28 14.62 12.65
C TYR A 97 -4.66 13.19 13.01
N LEU A 98 -4.25 12.70 14.18
CA LEU A 98 -4.70 11.40 14.69
C LEU A 98 -6.22 11.37 14.85
N GLU A 99 -6.82 12.44 15.40
CA GLU A 99 -8.26 12.59 15.48
C GLU A 99 -8.94 12.59 14.11
N TYR A 100 -8.32 13.24 13.12
CA TYR A 100 -8.80 13.20 11.73
C TYR A 100 -8.76 11.78 11.14
N LEU A 101 -7.69 11.02 11.38
CA LEU A 101 -7.50 9.65 10.87
C LEU A 101 -8.51 8.63 11.42
N ILE A 102 -9.06 8.88 12.62
CA ILE A 102 -10.03 7.97 13.26
C ILE A 102 -11.49 8.38 13.04
N LYS A 103 -11.76 9.53 12.42
CA LYS A 103 -13.12 9.97 12.10
C LYS A 103 -13.69 9.18 10.93
N GLU A 104 -15.01 8.99 10.93
CA GLU A 104 -15.73 8.32 9.84
C GLU A 104 -15.63 9.06 8.51
N ASN A 105 -15.42 10.38 8.53
CA ASN A 105 -15.33 11.23 7.35
C ASN A 105 -13.88 11.51 6.90
N PHE A 106 -12.94 10.61 7.20
CA PHE A 106 -11.59 10.69 6.66
C PHE A 106 -11.63 10.78 5.13
N ASN A 107 -11.08 11.86 4.57
CA ASN A 107 -10.92 12.00 3.13
C ASN A 107 -9.52 11.52 2.72
N PRO A 108 -9.42 10.42 1.94
CA PRO A 108 -8.14 9.88 1.50
C PRO A 108 -7.50 10.70 0.36
N LYS A 109 -8.14 11.75 -0.15
CA LYS A 109 -7.63 12.56 -1.26
C LYS A 109 -7.30 13.98 -0.83
N VAL A 110 -6.12 14.48 -1.22
CA VAL A 110 -5.72 15.86 -0.98
C VAL A 110 -5.06 16.47 -2.22
N SER A 111 -5.71 17.49 -2.78
CA SER A 111 -5.07 18.36 -3.78
C SER A 111 -4.08 19.29 -3.08
N VAL A 112 -2.79 19.05 -3.32
CA VAL A 112 -1.67 19.88 -2.83
C VAL A 112 -1.36 20.99 -3.82
N PHE A 113 -1.39 20.68 -5.12
CA PHE A 113 -1.25 21.62 -6.22
C PHE A 113 -2.57 21.72 -7.00
N VAL A 114 -2.78 22.84 -7.70
CA VAL A 114 -4.05 23.11 -8.39
C VAL A 114 -4.15 22.36 -9.72
N ASP A 115 -3.02 22.18 -10.40
CA ASP A 115 -2.95 21.67 -11.77
C ASP A 115 -2.25 20.29 -11.85
N GLU A 116 -2.22 19.57 -10.72
CA GLU A 116 -1.61 18.24 -10.63
C GLU A 116 -2.56 17.24 -9.96
N ASP A 117 -2.20 15.97 -10.06
CA ASP A 117 -2.96 14.88 -9.45
C ASP A 117 -3.03 15.00 -7.92
N ASP A 118 -4.14 14.50 -7.37
CA ASP A 118 -4.36 14.45 -5.93
C ASP A 118 -3.44 13.43 -5.26
N PHE A 119 -2.89 13.81 -4.12
CA PHE A 119 -2.22 12.88 -3.22
C PHE A 119 -3.25 11.97 -2.54
N ASN A 120 -2.87 10.70 -2.40
CA ASN A 120 -3.56 9.72 -1.58
C ASN A 120 -2.99 9.77 -0.16
N LEU A 121 -3.83 10.08 0.82
CA LEU A 121 -3.49 10.01 2.23
C LEU A 121 -3.65 8.57 2.74
N TYR A 122 -2.65 8.11 3.48
CA TYR A 122 -2.74 6.84 4.16
C TYR A 122 -3.72 6.93 5.34
N ASN A 123 -4.62 5.97 5.45
CA ASN A 123 -5.41 5.78 6.65
C ASN A 123 -4.55 5.21 7.80
N LEU A 124 -5.09 5.19 9.02
CA LEU A 124 -4.33 4.74 10.19
C LEU A 124 -3.83 3.28 10.09
N ASN A 125 -4.56 2.39 9.41
CA ASN A 125 -4.10 1.02 9.18
C ASN A 125 -2.88 1.01 8.26
N GLU A 126 -2.95 1.74 7.14
CA GLU A 126 -1.87 1.86 6.14
C GLU A 126 -0.60 2.48 6.73
N LEU A 127 -0.73 3.53 7.55
CA LEU A 127 0.38 4.14 8.28
C LEU A 127 1.12 3.14 9.19
N CYS A 128 0.39 2.15 9.73
CA CYS A 128 0.90 1.10 10.58
C CYS A 128 1.29 -0.19 9.82
N GLU A 129 1.20 -0.21 8.49
CA GLU A 129 1.70 -1.32 7.70
C GLU A 129 3.23 -1.30 7.62
N LYS A 130 3.82 -2.48 7.47
CA LYS A 130 5.24 -2.62 7.23
C LYS A 130 5.53 -2.47 5.73
N VAL A 131 6.44 -1.56 5.39
CA VAL A 131 7.05 -1.43 4.08
C VAL A 131 8.49 -1.91 4.11
N ASN A 132 9.01 -2.30 2.96
CA ASN A 132 10.40 -2.65 2.78
C ASN A 132 11.10 -1.49 2.05
N VAL A 133 12.13 -0.93 2.68
CA VAL A 133 13.03 0.04 2.06
C VAL A 133 14.41 -0.57 2.13
N ASP A 134 14.98 -0.93 0.97
CA ASP A 134 16.30 -1.58 0.82
C ASP A 134 16.55 -2.75 1.77
N GLY A 135 15.58 -3.68 1.85
CA GLY A 135 15.67 -4.87 2.69
C GLY A 135 15.31 -4.64 4.16
N LYS A 136 15.15 -3.38 4.60
CA LYS A 136 14.76 -3.03 5.98
C LYS A 136 13.25 -2.84 6.08
N SER A 137 12.65 -3.52 7.06
CA SER A 137 11.22 -3.41 7.32
C SER A 137 10.92 -2.24 8.25
N ASN A 138 10.24 -1.22 7.73
CA ASN A 138 9.83 -0.02 8.46
C ASN A 138 8.30 0.12 8.48
N LEU A 139 7.73 0.82 9.46
CA LEU A 139 6.33 1.23 9.36
C LEU A 139 6.20 2.29 8.25
N ARG A 140 5.11 2.30 7.49
CA ARG A 140 4.86 3.26 6.40
C ARG A 140 5.07 4.71 6.85
N ILE A 141 4.55 5.06 8.02
CA ILE A 141 4.71 6.41 8.58
C ILE A 141 6.19 6.81 8.83
N ARG A 142 7.10 5.84 8.89
CA ARG A 142 8.56 6.00 9.04
C ARG A 142 9.33 5.60 7.78
N GLU A 143 8.68 5.58 6.61
CA GLU A 143 9.33 5.22 5.35
C GLU A 143 10.54 6.13 5.04
N LEU A 144 10.44 7.44 5.29
CA LEU A 144 11.57 8.37 5.16
C LEU A 144 12.76 8.04 6.07
N LYS A 145 12.52 7.45 7.25
CA LYS A 145 13.61 6.93 8.08
C LYS A 145 14.35 5.80 7.39
N GLY A 146 13.63 4.90 6.73
CA GLY A 146 14.21 3.82 5.93
C GLY A 146 15.12 4.38 4.84
N TYR A 147 14.63 5.34 4.07
CA TYR A 147 15.43 6.00 3.01
C TYR A 147 16.68 6.67 3.57
N VAL A 148 16.56 7.41 4.68
CA VAL A 148 17.73 8.03 5.32
C VAL A 148 18.74 6.98 5.79
N ASP A 149 18.27 5.89 6.40
CA ASP A 149 19.15 4.83 6.88
C ASP A 149 19.89 4.16 5.71
N SER A 150 19.29 4.04 4.53
CA SER A 150 19.96 3.59 3.29
C SER A 150 20.96 4.62 2.76
N LEU A 151 20.58 5.91 2.72
CA LEU A 151 21.46 6.98 2.25
C LEU A 151 22.72 7.11 3.12
N LYS A 152 22.59 6.94 4.44
CA LYS A 152 23.73 6.95 5.38
C LYS A 152 24.72 5.80 5.17
N GLU A 153 24.30 4.69 4.56
CA GLU A 153 25.21 3.58 4.23
C GLU A 153 26.06 3.89 2.99
N ILE A 154 25.61 4.81 2.14
CA ILE A 154 26.27 5.17 0.87
C ILE A 154 27.10 6.45 1.02
N ILE A 155 26.64 7.40 1.85
CA ILE A 155 27.27 8.71 2.02
C ILE A 155 28.28 8.66 3.18
N GLU A 156 29.58 8.58 2.87
CA GLU A 156 30.67 8.61 3.87
C GLU A 156 30.84 9.99 4.54
N GLU A 157 30.42 11.08 3.88
CA GLU A 157 30.52 12.44 4.42
C GLU A 157 29.19 13.19 4.36
N THR A 158 28.57 13.40 5.52
CA THR A 158 27.40 14.27 5.65
C THR A 158 27.75 15.69 5.18
N PRO A 159 27.05 16.28 4.20
CA PRO A 159 27.37 17.62 3.71
C PRO A 159 27.37 18.65 4.85
N LYS A 160 28.52 19.29 5.09
CA LYS A 160 28.76 20.24 6.19
C LYS A 160 27.98 21.56 6.10
N ARG A 161 27.19 21.79 5.04
CA ARG A 161 26.46 23.05 4.81
C ARG A 161 25.00 22.82 4.46
N LYS A 162 24.13 23.31 5.32
CA LYS A 162 22.69 23.46 5.08
C LYS A 162 22.52 24.51 3.97
N LYS A 163 22.06 24.14 2.77
CA LYS A 163 21.43 25.14 1.89
C LYS A 163 20.11 25.56 2.55
N ALA A 164 19.67 26.79 2.32
CA ALA A 164 18.36 27.23 2.80
C ALA A 164 17.28 26.26 2.28
N HIS A 165 16.32 25.87 3.12
CA HIS A 165 15.23 24.94 2.78
C HIS A 165 15.62 23.44 2.65
N GLN A 166 16.79 23.05 3.16
CA GLN A 166 17.23 21.66 3.14
C GLN A 166 17.05 20.99 4.52
N PHE A 167 16.55 19.75 4.52
CA PHE A 167 16.54 18.88 5.70
C PHE A 167 17.94 18.29 5.91
N THR A 168 18.40 18.20 7.16
CA THR A 168 19.45 17.23 7.47
C THR A 168 18.90 15.81 7.38
N LEU A 169 19.76 14.81 7.18
CA LEU A 169 19.34 13.40 7.19
C LEU A 169 18.61 13.05 8.50
N ASP A 170 19.06 13.56 9.64
CA ASP A 170 18.40 13.33 10.92
C ASP A 170 17.02 14.01 11.00
N GLU A 171 16.90 15.26 10.52
CA GLU A 171 15.60 15.95 10.45
C GLU A 171 14.62 15.17 9.55
N LEU A 172 15.08 14.71 8.38
CA LEU A 172 14.28 13.93 7.45
C LEU A 172 13.84 12.58 8.04
N SER A 173 14.73 11.89 8.75
CA SER A 173 14.41 10.60 9.38
C SER A 173 13.32 10.69 10.46
N ASN A 174 13.14 11.88 11.03
CA ASN A 174 12.15 12.13 12.05
C ASN A 174 10.80 12.59 11.48
N CYS A 175 10.74 13.01 10.22
CA CYS A 175 9.51 13.39 9.55
C CYS A 175 8.55 12.20 9.40
N LEU A 176 7.25 12.50 9.28
CA LEU A 176 6.20 11.48 9.22
C LEU A 176 5.58 11.43 7.83
N THR A 177 5.72 10.30 7.15
CA THR A 177 5.04 10.05 5.87
C THR A 177 3.53 9.94 6.10
N ILE A 178 2.74 10.69 5.32
CA ILE A 178 1.28 10.70 5.44
C ILE A 178 0.53 10.40 4.14
N GLY A 179 1.19 10.46 3.00
CA GLY A 179 0.55 10.17 1.73
C GLY A 179 1.52 10.04 0.58
N TYR A 180 0.97 9.79 -0.60
CA TYR A 180 1.74 9.59 -1.82
C TYR A 180 0.95 10.01 -3.05
N GLU A 181 1.68 10.43 -4.07
CA GLU A 181 1.21 10.53 -5.45
C GLU A 181 2.32 9.88 -6.29
N ASN A 182 2.01 8.85 -7.09
CA ASN A 182 3.01 8.06 -7.80
C ASN A 182 4.18 7.66 -6.88
N THR A 183 5.38 8.19 -7.13
CA THR A 183 6.60 7.98 -6.34
C THR A 183 6.94 9.15 -5.41
N ARG A 184 6.12 10.21 -5.44
CA ARG A 184 6.23 11.37 -4.55
C ARG A 184 5.65 11.05 -3.17
N ILE A 185 6.43 11.33 -2.13
CA ILE A 185 6.05 11.08 -0.74
C ILE A 185 5.65 12.40 -0.08
N LEU A 186 4.41 12.49 0.39
CA LEU A 186 3.93 13.61 1.20
C LEU A 186 4.20 13.34 2.67
N PHE A 187 4.83 14.29 3.36
CA PHE A 187 5.21 14.14 4.77
C PHE A 187 4.97 15.40 5.60
N ILE A 188 4.82 15.19 6.91
CA ILE A 188 4.77 16.24 7.93
C ILE A 188 6.19 16.56 8.40
N ASP A 189 6.55 17.83 8.36
CA ASP A 189 7.78 18.34 8.93
C ASP A 189 7.79 18.19 10.46
N ASN A 190 8.74 17.41 10.99
CA ASN A 190 8.86 17.16 12.42
C ASN A 190 9.25 18.41 13.25
N ARG A 191 9.76 19.47 12.60
CA ARG A 191 10.21 20.69 13.30
C ARG A 191 9.03 21.53 13.81
N ASP A 192 7.91 21.52 13.08
CA ASP A 192 6.71 22.29 13.43
C ASP A 192 5.43 21.45 13.51
N ASN A 193 5.49 20.18 13.13
CA ASN A 193 4.38 19.22 13.15
C ASN A 193 3.15 19.69 12.35
N ASN A 194 3.32 20.57 11.37
CA ASN A 194 2.22 21.16 10.62
C ASN A 194 2.54 21.44 9.15
N SER A 195 3.76 21.85 8.81
CA SER A 195 4.15 22.11 7.44
C SER A 195 4.25 20.81 6.65
N LEU A 196 3.73 20.83 5.42
CA LEU A 196 3.76 19.68 4.53
C LEU A 196 4.81 19.88 3.44
N TRP A 197 5.53 18.81 3.16
CA TRP A 197 6.60 18.75 2.19
C TRP A 197 6.47 17.50 1.34
N ILE A 198 7.06 17.55 0.15
CA ILE A 198 7.13 16.43 -0.76
C ILE A 198 8.58 16.00 -0.91
N PHE A 199 8.80 14.69 -0.82
CA PHE A 199 10.06 14.05 -1.14
C PHE A 199 9.94 13.30 -2.48
N HIS A 200 10.85 13.57 -3.40
CA HIS A 200 10.88 12.99 -4.75
C HIS A 200 11.98 11.92 -4.83
N SER A 201 11.61 10.63 -4.75
CA SER A 201 12.58 9.52 -4.78
C SER A 201 13.22 9.30 -6.16
N ASP A 202 12.50 9.62 -7.24
CA ASP A 202 12.94 9.27 -8.60
C ASP A 202 13.72 10.40 -9.29
N GLY A 203 13.66 11.61 -8.74
CA GLY A 203 14.17 12.85 -9.35
C GLY A 203 15.49 13.36 -8.78
N GLY A 204 16.24 12.53 -8.05
CA GLY A 204 17.49 12.91 -7.39
C GLY A 204 17.32 13.43 -5.96
N ASP A 205 16.42 12.79 -5.19
CA ASP A 205 16.21 13.04 -3.76
C ASP A 205 15.99 14.52 -3.43
N THR A 206 15.07 15.16 -4.15
CA THR A 206 14.75 16.57 -3.98
C THR A 206 13.55 16.78 -3.06
N PHE A 207 13.51 17.96 -2.43
CA PHE A 207 12.45 18.37 -1.51
C PHE A 207 11.69 19.54 -2.09
N GLU A 208 10.38 19.49 -1.98
CA GLU A 208 9.51 20.58 -2.38
C GLU A 208 8.65 21.02 -1.21
N ILE A 209 8.74 22.32 -0.89
CA ILE A 209 7.88 22.93 0.12
C ILE A 209 6.50 23.14 -0.47
N THR A 210 5.46 22.73 0.26
CA THR A 210 4.09 22.98 -0.16
C THR A 210 3.54 24.24 0.53
N SER A 211 2.57 24.90 -0.09
CA SER A 211 1.76 25.94 0.58
C SER A 211 0.66 25.35 1.47
N MET A 212 0.55 24.02 1.48
CA MET A 212 -0.40 23.25 2.27
C MET A 212 0.13 23.03 3.69
N LYS A 213 -0.80 22.97 4.64
CA LYS A 213 -0.52 22.67 6.04
C LYS A 213 -1.48 21.59 6.52
N LEU A 214 -1.08 20.88 7.57
CA LEU A 214 -1.84 19.77 8.14
C LEU A 214 -3.21 20.23 8.63
N ASP A 215 -3.29 21.41 9.24
CA ASP A 215 -4.55 22.05 9.66
C ASP A 215 -5.57 22.21 8.51
N LYS A 216 -5.12 22.58 7.31
CA LYS A 216 -5.97 22.69 6.12
C LYS A 216 -6.49 21.33 5.65
N ILE A 217 -5.73 20.25 5.83
CA ILE A 217 -6.20 18.90 5.54
C ILE A 217 -7.33 18.53 6.52
N ILE A 218 -7.13 18.78 7.81
CA ILE A 218 -8.06 18.42 8.87
C ILE A 218 -9.40 19.18 8.76
N VAL A 219 -9.36 20.46 8.37
CA VAL A 219 -10.53 21.36 8.36
C VAL A 219 -11.36 21.27 7.07
N ARG A 220 -10.87 20.62 6.00
CA ARG A 220 -11.59 20.51 4.72
C ARG A 220 -12.96 19.84 4.92
N LYS A 221 -14.01 20.66 5.03
CA LYS A 221 -15.40 20.25 4.76
C LYS A 221 -15.47 19.86 3.29
N ASN A 222 -16.04 18.70 3.01
CA ASN A 222 -16.33 18.18 1.67
C ASN A 222 -16.73 19.33 0.74
N LYS A 223 -15.84 19.71 -0.19
CA LYS A 223 -16.26 20.48 -1.35
C LYS A 223 -17.17 19.53 -2.13
N PRO A 224 -18.42 19.92 -2.46
CA PRO A 224 -19.25 19.07 -3.29
C PRO A 224 -18.51 18.83 -4.62
N ASP A 225 -18.58 17.58 -5.09
CA ASP A 225 -18.02 17.17 -6.36
C ASP A 225 -18.40 18.17 -7.45
N ARG A 226 -17.40 18.55 -8.24
CA ARG A 226 -17.52 19.53 -9.32
C ARG A 226 -18.22 18.92 -10.55
N ALA A 227 -19.28 18.13 -10.32
CA ALA A 227 -20.11 17.49 -11.34
C ALA A 227 -21.43 18.23 -11.62
N ASP A 228 -21.86 19.18 -10.77
CA ASP A 228 -23.19 19.79 -10.89
C ASP A 228 -23.22 21.26 -11.40
N LEU A 229 -22.17 21.72 -12.08
CA LEU A 229 -22.15 23.08 -12.67
C LEU A 229 -22.31 23.14 -14.19
N GLN A 230 -22.96 22.14 -14.82
CA GLN A 230 -23.34 22.20 -16.23
C GLN A 230 -24.84 22.07 -16.54
N SER A 231 -25.75 22.08 -15.55
CA SER A 231 -27.20 21.95 -15.82
C SER A 231 -28.05 23.20 -15.54
N VAL A 232 -27.45 24.35 -15.19
CA VAL A 232 -28.20 25.61 -14.97
C VAL A 232 -27.59 26.77 -15.77
N SER A 233 -27.54 26.66 -17.10
CA SER A 233 -27.24 27.82 -17.96
C SER A 233 -27.89 27.78 -19.36
N THR A 234 -29.00 27.08 -19.55
CA THR A 234 -29.70 27.05 -20.86
C THR A 234 -31.22 27.22 -20.81
N LYS A 235 -31.83 27.58 -19.67
CA LYS A 235 -33.29 27.83 -19.61
C LYS A 235 -33.71 29.30 -19.55
N HIS A 236 -32.80 30.26 -19.75
CA HIS A 236 -33.15 31.70 -19.76
C HIS A 236 -32.76 32.48 -21.03
N ILE A 237 -32.35 31.80 -22.11
CA ILE A 237 -32.04 32.48 -23.39
C ILE A 237 -33.10 32.24 -24.48
N ASP A 238 -34.02 31.29 -24.31
CA ASP A 238 -35.05 30.98 -25.32
C ASP A 238 -36.41 31.66 -25.11
N LYS A 239 -36.56 32.58 -24.14
CA LYS A 239 -37.79 33.37 -23.97
C LYS A 239 -37.74 34.79 -24.54
N GLU A 240 -36.57 35.29 -24.94
CA GLU A 240 -36.44 36.62 -25.56
C GLU A 240 -36.26 36.60 -27.09
N ARG A 241 -36.08 35.42 -27.71
CA ARG A 241 -36.01 35.30 -29.19
C ARG A 241 -37.34 34.99 -29.89
N ALA A 242 -38.40 34.70 -29.14
CA ALA A 242 -39.74 34.41 -29.69
C ALA A 242 -40.69 35.61 -29.72
N LYS A 243 -40.22 36.85 -29.46
CA LYS A 243 -41.05 38.06 -29.48
C LYS A 243 -40.72 39.09 -30.57
N ASN A 244 -39.81 38.78 -31.49
CA ASN A 244 -39.39 39.71 -32.57
C ASN A 244 -39.73 39.24 -33.99
N TYR A 245 -40.75 38.38 -34.15
CA TYR A 245 -41.28 37.99 -35.47
C TYR A 245 -42.81 38.06 -35.55
N GLU A 246 -43.41 39.05 -34.88
CA GLU A 246 -44.76 39.53 -35.21
C GLU A 246 -44.70 41.06 -35.33
N ASN A 247 -44.29 41.53 -36.50
CA ASN A 247 -44.69 42.77 -37.17
C ASN A 247 -44.29 42.69 -38.64
#